data_AF-A0A1N7PUX1-F1
#
_entry.id   AF-A0A1N7PUX1-F1
#
_cell.length_a   1.000
_cell.length_b   1.000
_cell.length_c   1.000
_cell.angle_alpha   90.00
_cell.angle_beta   90.00
_cell.angle_gamma   90.00
#
_symmetry.space_group_name_H-M   'P 1'
#
loop_
_entity.id
_entity.type
_entity.pdbx_description
1 polymer ?
#
loop_
_entity_poly.entity_id
_entity_poly.type
_entity_poly.pdbx_seq_one_letter_code
_entity_poly.pdbx_strand_id
1 'polypeptide(L)'
;MNQYEIVVSKSASKELLKLPKKVNNKIINAILLLADNPRPSGAKKLRGLSENWRIRIGDYRVIYAISDEISIVDIRKVGHRKDIYE
;
A
#
# COMPACT_ATOMS: atom_id res chain seq x y z
N MET A 1 11.29 -13.54 8.31
CA MET A 1 12.29 -13.05 7.33
C MET A 1 11.47 -12.35 6.27
N ASN A 2 11.61 -11.03 6.18
CA ASN A 2 10.88 -10.25 5.18
C ASN A 2 11.38 -10.67 3.80
N GLN A 3 10.46 -11.11 2.95
CA GLN A 3 10.79 -11.56 1.60
C GLN A 3 10.90 -10.39 0.61
N TYR A 4 10.25 -9.26 0.93
CA TYR A 4 10.23 -8.07 0.08
C TYR A 4 10.67 -6.82 0.85
N GLU A 5 11.38 -5.92 0.16
CA GLU A 5 11.65 -4.57 0.64
C GLU A 5 10.44 -3.66 0.38
N ILE A 6 10.06 -2.86 1.38
CA ILE A 6 9.02 -1.85 1.23
C ILE A 6 9.66 -0.51 0.84
N VAL A 7 9.31 -0.02 -0.34
CA VAL A 7 9.65 1.33 -0.79
C VAL A 7 8.39 2.19 -0.72
N VAL A 8 8.49 3.39 -0.14
CA VAL A 8 7.35 4.31 -0.03
C VAL A 8 7.62 5.54 -0.87
N SER A 9 6.72 5.81 -1.82
CA SER A 9 6.81 7.00 -2.67
C SER A 9 6.74 8.30 -1.85
N LYS A 10 7.26 9.39 -2.41
CA LYS A 10 7.17 10.72 -1.78
C LYS A 10 5.72 11.18 -1.60
N SER A 11 4.82 10.82 -2.52
CA SER A 11 3.38 11.13 -2.41
C SER A 11 2.73 10.34 -1.28
N ALA A 12 2.94 9.02 -1.24
CA ALA A 12 2.40 8.16 -0.19
C ALA A 12 2.89 8.57 1.20
N SER A 13 4.17 8.93 1.32
CA SER A 13 4.73 9.46 2.57
C SER A 13 4.01 10.73 3.03
N LYS A 14 3.76 11.68 2.13
CA LYS A 14 3.01 12.91 2.44
C LYS A 14 1.56 12.63 2.82
N GLU A 15 0.91 11.68 2.15
CA GLU A 15 -0.46 11.27 2.44
C GLU A 15 -0.55 10.64 3.83
N LEU A 16 0.35 9.71 4.16
CA LEU A 16 0.45 9.10 5.48
C LEU A 16 0.58 10.16 6.58
N LEU A 17 1.46 11.15 6.40
CA LEU A 17 1.67 12.23 7.38
C LEU A 17 0.43 13.08 7.64
N LYS A 18 -0.50 13.16 6.68
CA LYS A 18 -1.77 13.91 6.83
C LYS A 18 -2.83 13.12 7.60
N LEU A 19 -2.64 11.82 7.81
CA LEU A 19 -3.65 10.97 8.44
C LEU A 19 -3.64 11.14 9.97
N PRO A 20 -4.80 10.99 10.62
CA PRO A 20 -4.87 10.89 12.08
C PRO A 20 -3.96 9.77 12.59
N LYS A 21 -3.23 10.01 13.69
CA LYS A 21 -2.21 9.09 14.25
C LYS A 21 -2.70 7.63 14.38
N LYS A 22 -3.94 7.42 14.84
CA LYS A 22 -4.54 6.08 14.97
C LYS A 22 -4.71 5.37 13.63
N VAL A 23 -5.10 6.10 12.59
CA VAL A 23 -5.25 5.57 11.22
C VAL A 23 -3.89 5.29 10.62
N ASN A 24 -2.97 6.25 10.75
CA ASN A 24 -1.60 6.14 10.25
C ASN A 24 -0.93 4.85 10.77
N ASN A 25 -0.96 4.61 12.09
CA ASN A 25 -0.39 3.40 12.69
C ASN A 25 -0.99 2.10 12.12
N LYS A 26 -2.31 2.06 11.90
CA LYS A 26 -2.98 0.90 11.31
C LYS A 26 -2.50 0.64 9.88
N ILE A 27 -2.32 1.70 9.09
CA ILE A 27 -1.87 1.59 7.71
C ILE A 27 -0.40 1.19 7.64
N ILE A 28 0.47 1.80 8.46
CA ILE A 28 1.89 1.41 8.52
C ILE A 28 2.03 -0.07 8.87
N ASN A 29 1.30 -0.56 9.88
CA ASN A 29 1.33 -1.98 10.23
C ASN A 29 0.88 -2.86 9.06
N ALA A 30 -0.17 -2.48 8.34
CA ALA A 30 -0.62 -3.23 7.17
C ALA A 30 0.39 -3.20 6.01
N ILE A 31 1.10 -2.08 5.81
CA ILE A 31 2.17 -1.95 4.82
C ILE A 31 3.36 -2.84 5.17
N LEU A 32 3.77 -2.87 6.44
CA LEU A 32 4.90 -3.71 6.88
C LEU A 32 4.61 -5.20 6.67
N LEU A 33 3.36 -5.64 6.85
CA LEU A 33 2.95 -7.02 6.57
C LEU A 33 3.04 -7.41 5.08
N LEU A 34 3.05 -6.43 4.16
CA LEU A 34 3.27 -6.70 2.73
C LEU A 34 4.69 -7.18 2.44
N ALA A 35 5.65 -6.93 3.35
CA ALA A 35 7.03 -7.39 3.20
C ALA A 35 7.12 -8.93 3.31
N ASP A 36 6.26 -9.54 4.12
CA ASP A 36 6.19 -11.00 4.29
C ASP A 36 5.19 -11.64 3.33
N ASN A 37 4.06 -10.97 3.06
CA ASN A 37 3.05 -11.43 2.14
C ASN A 37 2.55 -10.26 1.28
N PRO A 38 3.14 -10.04 0.08
CA PRO A 38 2.80 -8.89 -0.75
C PRO A 38 1.43 -9.03 -1.40
N ARG A 39 0.79 -10.21 -1.36
CA ARG A 39 -0.53 -10.49 -1.94
C ARG A 39 -1.46 -11.09 -0.87
N PRO A 40 -1.75 -10.36 0.22
CA PRO A 40 -2.58 -10.89 1.30
C PRO A 40 -4.03 -11.10 0.84
N SER A 41 -4.79 -11.87 1.62
CA SER A 41 -6.22 -12.05 1.37
C SER A 41 -6.93 -10.69 1.34
N GLY A 42 -7.71 -10.45 0.29
CA GLY A 42 -8.39 -9.17 0.05
C GLY A 42 -7.59 -8.16 -0.79
N ALA A 43 -6.32 -8.43 -1.11
CA ALA A 43 -5.60 -7.68 -2.13
C ALA A 43 -6.25 -7.90 -3.50
N LYS A 44 -6.50 -6.81 -4.24
CA LYS A 44 -7.06 -6.87 -5.59
C LYS A 44 -6.11 -6.21 -6.58
N LYS A 45 -5.80 -6.91 -7.67
CA LYS A 45 -5.09 -6.34 -8.82
C LYS A 45 -6.00 -5.31 -9.49
N LEU A 46 -5.47 -4.11 -9.74
CA LEU A 46 -6.17 -3.04 -10.45
C LEU A 46 -6.02 -3.26 -11.97
N ARG A 47 -7.09 -3.06 -12.74
CA ARG A 47 -7.06 -3.17 -14.20
C ARG A 47 -6.54 -1.86 -14.81
N GLY A 48 -5.72 -1.95 -15.87
CA GLY A 48 -5.30 -0.80 -16.68
C GLY A 48 -3.95 -0.15 -16.33
N LEU A 49 -3.38 -0.46 -15.16
CA LEU A 49 -2.01 -0.08 -14.80
C LEU A 49 -1.27 -1.37 -14.46
N SER A 50 -0.31 -1.76 -15.30
CA SER A 50 0.48 -2.97 -15.11
C SER A 50 1.05 -3.00 -13.68
N GLU A 51 0.81 -4.12 -13.00
CA GLU A 51 1.33 -4.44 -11.66
C GLU A 51 0.83 -3.63 -10.45
N ASN A 52 -0.24 -2.84 -10.56
CA ASN A 52 -0.83 -2.20 -9.38
C ASN A 52 -1.81 -3.14 -8.63
N TRP A 53 -1.65 -3.16 -7.32
CA TRP A 53 -2.47 -3.87 -6.34
C TRP A 53 -3.10 -2.89 -5.36
N ARG A 54 -4.18 -3.33 -4.71
CA ARG A 54 -4.89 -2.54 -3.71
C ARG A 54 -5.32 -3.40 -2.53
N ILE A 55 -4.99 -2.95 -1.32
CA ILE A 55 -5.57 -3.45 -0.06
C ILE A 55 -6.47 -2.39 0.59
N ARG A 56 -7.44 -2.84 1.39
CA ARG A 56 -8.36 -1.98 2.14
C ARG A 56 -8.08 -2.12 3.63
N ILE A 57 -7.91 -0.98 4.32
CA ILE A 57 -7.72 -0.90 5.77
C ILE A 57 -8.81 0.04 6.32
N GLY A 58 -9.91 -0.53 6.81
CA GLY A 58 -11.07 0.27 7.24
C GLY A 58 -11.63 1.09 6.07
N ASP A 59 -11.62 2.42 6.20
CA ASP A 59 -12.05 3.34 5.13
C ASP A 59 -10.91 3.86 4.25
N TYR A 60 -9.70 3.33 4.42
CA TYR A 60 -8.53 3.70 3.63
C TYR A 60 -8.14 2.60 2.65
N ARG A 61 -7.47 3.00 1.57
CA ARG A 61 -6.90 2.12 0.57
C ARG A 61 -5.44 2.44 0.40
N VAL A 62 -4.65 1.39 0.23
CA VAL A 62 -3.23 1.49 -0.14
C VAL A 62 -3.12 0.90 -1.54
N ILE A 63 -2.59 1.68 -2.46
CA ILE A 63 -2.23 1.26 -3.81
C ILE A 63 -0.72 1.05 -3.83
N TYR A 64 -0.31 -0.11 -4.29
CA TYR A 64 1.10 -0.48 -4.36
C TYR A 64 1.38 -1.32 -5.59
N ALA A 65 2.64 -1.40 -6.00
CA ALA A 65 3.11 -2.32 -7.02
C ALA A 65 4.03 -3.38 -6.41
N ILE A 66 4.12 -4.53 -7.06
CA ILE A 66 5.00 -5.63 -6.64
C ILE A 66 5.94 -5.90 -7.81
N SER A 67 7.24 -5.87 -7.54
CA SER A 67 8.28 -6.29 -8.47
C SER A 67 8.93 -7.54 -7.93
N ASP A 68 8.46 -8.72 -8.36
CA ASP A 68 8.97 -10.01 -7.86
C ASP A 68 10.43 -10.24 -8.25
N GLU A 69 10.88 -9.72 -9.41
CA GLU A 69 12.27 -9.87 -9.89
C GLU A 69 13.31 -9.31 -8.92
N ILE A 70 12.98 -8.22 -8.23
CA ILE A 70 13.85 -7.51 -7.30
C ILE A 70 13.31 -7.54 -5.87
N SER A 71 12.25 -8.31 -5.62
CA SER A 71 11.59 -8.42 -4.32
C SER A 71 11.23 -7.06 -3.69
N ILE A 72 10.60 -6.16 -4.45
CA ILE A 72 10.16 -4.84 -3.96
C ILE A 72 8.65 -4.73 -3.94
N VAL A 73 8.12 -4.14 -2.87
CA VAL A 73 6.76 -3.62 -2.78
C VAL A 73 6.83 -2.08 -2.75
N ASP A 74 6.37 -1.45 -3.83
CA ASP A 74 6.37 0.00 -3.99
C ASP A 74 5.01 0.59 -3.61
N ILE A 75 4.93 1.27 -2.47
CA ILE A 75 3.73 1.97 -1.99
C ILE A 75 3.57 3.29 -2.74
N ARG A 76 2.58 3.34 -3.62
CA ARG A 76 2.38 4.47 -4.55
C ARG A 76 1.44 5.54 -4.01
N LYS A 77 0.30 5.13 -3.43
CA LYS A 77 -0.75 6.04 -2.93
C LYS A 77 -1.43 5.44 -1.69
N VAL A 78 -1.72 6.29 -0.71
CA VAL A 78 -2.51 5.99 0.47
C VAL A 78 -3.61 7.04 0.56
N GLY A 79 -4.87 6.60 0.54
CA GLY A 79 -5.98 7.54 0.51
C GLY A 79 -7.23 7.00 1.17
N HIS A 80 -8.09 7.92 1.59
CA HIS A 80 -9.43 7.55 2.01
C HIS A 80 -10.22 7.01 0.80
N ARG A 81 -11.20 6.12 1.04
CA ARG A 81 -11.96 5.44 -0.01
C ARG A 81 -12.70 6.38 -0.96
N LYS A 82 -12.95 7.62 -0.52
CA LYS A 82 -13.64 8.66 -1.30
C LYS A 82 -12.69 9.40 -2.26
N ASP A 83 -11.40 9.49 -1.91
CA ASP A 83 -10.48 10.43 -2.57
C ASP A 83 -9.40 9.70 -3.41
N ILE A 84 -9.40 8.36 -3.41
CA ILE A 84 -8.29 7.61 -4.02
C ILE A 84 -8.38 7.48 -5.55
N TYR A 85 -9.56 7.71 -6.14
CA TYR A 85 -9.78 7.68 -7.59
C TYR A 85 -9.93 9.07 -8.21
N GLU A 86 -9.79 10.12 -7.42
CA GLU A 86 -9.55 11.49 -7.90
C GLU A 86 -8.06 11.73 -8.10
#